data_AF-A0A914M4I1-F1
#
_entry.id   AF-A0A914M4I1-F1
#
_cell.length_a   1.000
_cell.length_b   1.000
_cell.length_c   1.000
_cell.angle_alpha   90.00
_cell.angle_beta   90.00
_cell.angle_gamma   90.00
#
_symmetry.space_group_name_H-M   'P 1'
#
loop_
_entity.id
_entity.type
_entity.pdbx_description
1 polymer ?
#
loop_
_entity_poly.entity_id
_entity_poly.type
_entity_poly.pdbx_seq_one_letter_code
_entity_poly.pdbx_strand_id
1 'polypeptide(L)'
;MGELTNKLERLSKNCKRARFVQIKNKWSEINDYCCVNKCLNEINTNNIKCIKGNGFVKLIDDENCKYINCLEGKEKNFNVYVYAENSFNKPKHCFNYSLYYFEIECNFEGELNNDEKYMSIGLKNSSTHKSIRFSAKNDSVFNEKNESFKLDNTSWNSNDIFGCGLVYPPTNKLDEYPYLFFIQNGKQIGCIAKGQFQFIQAICSTGMLLN
;
A
#
# COMPACT_ATOMS: atom_id res chain seq x y z
N MET A 1 -14.77 5.15 5.25
CA MET A 1 -14.71 5.70 3.87
C MET A 1 -13.85 6.95 3.91
N GLY A 2 -12.70 6.93 3.22
CA GLY A 2 -11.65 7.94 3.41
C GLY A 2 -11.99 9.31 2.83
N GLU A 3 -11.21 10.31 3.26
CA GLU A 3 -11.51 11.72 3.01
C GLU A 3 -11.44 12.08 1.52
N LEU A 4 -10.49 11.51 0.76
CA LEU A 4 -10.39 11.78 -0.67
C LEU A 4 -11.49 11.09 -1.44
N THR A 5 -11.87 9.87 -1.05
CA THR A 5 -13.00 9.13 -1.62
C THR A 5 -14.28 9.98 -1.54
N ASN A 6 -14.58 10.56 -0.37
CA ASN A 6 -15.72 11.46 -0.19
C ASN A 6 -15.65 12.71 -1.09
N LYS A 7 -14.47 13.31 -1.28
CA LYS A 7 -14.27 14.45 -2.18
C LYS A 7 -14.48 14.07 -3.65
N LEU A 8 -13.95 12.93 -4.08
CA LEU A 8 -14.08 12.42 -5.45
C LEU A 8 -15.55 12.09 -5.79
N GLU A 9 -16.29 11.50 -4.85
CA GLU A 9 -17.72 11.25 -5.04
C GLU A 9 -18.50 12.55 -5.23
N ARG A 10 -18.24 13.57 -4.40
CA ARG A 10 -18.87 14.90 -4.56
C ARG A 10 -18.54 15.52 -5.92
N LEU A 11 -17.28 15.43 -6.36
CA LEU A 11 -16.86 15.91 -7.67
C LEU A 11 -17.57 15.17 -8.82
N SER A 12 -17.73 13.85 -8.71
CA SER A 12 -18.43 13.06 -9.73
C SER A 12 -19.90 13.48 -9.90
N LYS A 13 -20.57 13.84 -8.80
CA LYS A 13 -21.96 14.34 -8.82
C LYS A 13 -22.07 15.72 -9.45
N ASN A 14 -21.06 16.56 -9.27
CA ASN A 14 -21.08 17.96 -9.70
C ASN A 14 -20.42 18.21 -11.08
N CYS A 15 -19.59 17.29 -11.55
CA CYS A 15 -18.84 17.43 -12.80
C CYS A 15 -19.21 16.32 -13.80
N LYS A 16 -20.01 16.66 -14.82
CA LYS A 16 -20.41 15.74 -15.91
C LYS A 16 -19.24 15.09 -16.68
N ARG A 17 -18.02 15.61 -16.53
CA ARG A 17 -16.80 15.15 -17.20
C ARG A 17 -15.94 14.23 -16.34
N ALA A 18 -16.23 14.10 -15.04
CA ALA A 18 -15.55 13.18 -14.15
C ALA A 18 -16.39 11.90 -14.02
N ARG A 19 -15.77 10.74 -14.30
CA ARG A 19 -16.38 9.43 -14.03
C ARG A 19 -15.56 8.77 -12.94
N PHE A 20 -16.21 8.52 -11.80
CA PHE A 20 -15.64 7.74 -10.72
C PHE A 20 -16.20 6.33 -10.79
N VAL A 21 -15.32 5.34 -10.85
CA VAL A 21 -15.68 3.93 -10.81
C VAL A 21 -14.96 3.33 -9.61
N GLN A 22 -15.73 2.98 -8.58
CA GLN A 22 -15.19 2.22 -7.47
C GLN A 22 -15.06 0.77 -7.92
N ILE A 23 -13.83 0.27 -7.95
CA ILE A 23 -13.56 -1.15 -8.20
C ILE A 23 -13.34 -1.77 -6.82
N LYS A 24 -14.25 -2.66 -6.42
CA LYS A 24 -14.05 -3.47 -5.21
C LYS A 24 -12.81 -4.32 -5.42
N ASN A 25 -11.90 -4.27 -4.46
CA ASN A 25 -10.68 -5.07 -4.47
C ASN A 25 -10.50 -5.67 -3.08
N LYS A 26 -9.89 -6.84 -2.99
CA LYS A 26 -9.65 -7.53 -1.73
C LYS A 26 -8.19 -7.87 -1.56
N TRP A 27 -7.73 -8.09 -0.33
CA TRP A 27 -6.41 -8.66 -0.08
C TRP A 27 -6.45 -10.16 -0.40
N SER A 28 -5.54 -10.64 -1.25
CA SER A 28 -5.54 -12.06 -1.67
C SER A 28 -4.22 -12.77 -1.49
N GLU A 29 -3.11 -12.03 -1.49
CA GLU A 29 -1.79 -12.61 -1.42
C GLU A 29 -1.00 -11.97 -0.27
N ILE A 30 -0.50 -12.83 0.60
CA ILE A 30 0.55 -12.49 1.55
C ILE A 30 1.83 -13.10 0.99
N ASN A 31 2.83 -12.30 0.62
CA ASN A 31 4.14 -12.82 0.22
C ASN A 31 5.08 -12.71 1.41
N ASP A 32 5.71 -13.83 1.74
CA ASP A 32 6.70 -13.93 2.79
C ASP A 32 7.80 -14.91 2.38
N TYR A 33 9.02 -14.65 2.83
CA TYR A 33 10.14 -15.59 2.73
C TYR A 33 9.97 -16.64 3.84
N CYS A 34 9.06 -17.60 3.63
CA CYS A 34 8.80 -18.64 4.62
C CYS A 34 9.99 -19.63 4.74
N CYS A 35 10.43 -19.91 5.97
CA CYS A 35 11.57 -20.79 6.29
C CYS A 35 11.20 -22.29 6.40
N VAL A 36 12.24 -23.13 6.31
CA VAL A 36 12.25 -24.53 5.83
C VAL A 36 11.83 -25.61 6.86
N ASN A 37 11.53 -25.34 8.14
CA ASN A 37 11.12 -26.44 9.05
C ASN A 37 10.32 -26.05 10.31
N LYS A 38 9.25 -26.81 10.56
CA LYS A 38 8.48 -27.09 11.80
C LYS A 38 8.01 -25.92 12.68
N CYS A 39 6.78 -25.42 12.49
CA CYS A 39 5.90 -24.91 13.56
C CYS A 39 4.41 -24.95 13.15
N LEU A 40 3.56 -25.31 14.12
CA LEU A 40 2.08 -25.39 14.17
C LEU A 40 1.38 -26.00 12.94
N ASN A 41 1.16 -27.32 13.00
CA ASN A 41 0.40 -28.10 12.01
C ASN A 41 -1.07 -27.67 11.81
N GLU A 42 -1.58 -26.66 12.54
CA GLU A 42 -3.02 -26.38 12.66
C GLU A 42 -3.47 -25.00 12.15
N ILE A 43 -2.57 -24.09 11.73
CA ILE A 43 -2.96 -22.69 11.39
C ILE A 43 -2.76 -22.34 9.90
N ASN A 44 -2.31 -23.28 9.07
CA ASN A 44 -2.26 -23.07 7.61
C ASN A 44 -3.67 -23.16 7.00
N THR A 45 -4.42 -22.06 7.10
CA THR A 45 -5.65 -21.83 6.34
C THR A 45 -5.38 -20.77 5.28
N ASN A 46 -6.21 -20.68 4.23
CA ASN A 46 -6.00 -19.72 3.13
C ASN A 46 -5.87 -18.25 3.59
N ASN A 47 -6.34 -17.92 4.80
CA ASN A 47 -6.41 -16.57 5.34
C ASN A 47 -5.33 -16.25 6.40
N ILE A 48 -4.48 -17.23 6.75
CA ILE A 48 -3.40 -17.06 7.72
C ILE A 48 -2.12 -17.66 7.14
N LYS A 49 -1.11 -16.83 6.91
CA LYS A 49 0.24 -17.32 6.62
C LYS A 49 1.09 -17.17 7.87
N CYS A 50 1.37 -18.30 8.51
CA CYS A 50 2.21 -18.36 9.69
C CYS A 50 3.68 -18.13 9.30
N ILE A 51 4.34 -17.20 10.01
CA ILE A 51 5.79 -16.97 9.93
C ILE A 51 6.38 -17.59 11.20
N LYS A 52 7.20 -18.63 11.06
CA LYS A 52 7.72 -19.36 12.24
C LYS A 52 8.51 -18.40 13.13
N GLY A 53 8.05 -18.29 14.37
CA GLY A 53 8.74 -17.62 15.45
C GLY A 53 8.80 -16.10 15.33
N ASN A 54 8.14 -15.51 14.34
CA ASN A 54 8.04 -14.07 14.09
C ASN A 54 6.56 -13.63 14.08
N GLY A 55 6.29 -12.32 14.11
CA GLY A 55 4.92 -11.84 13.94
C GLY A 55 4.30 -12.27 12.60
N PHE A 56 2.99 -12.44 12.55
CA PHE A 56 2.27 -12.94 11.37
C PHE A 56 1.12 -12.03 10.96
N VAL A 57 0.75 -12.06 9.67
CA VAL A 57 -0.44 -11.35 9.17
C VAL A 57 -1.61 -12.32 9.04
N LYS A 58 -2.74 -11.92 9.60
CA LYS A 58 -4.04 -12.56 9.44
C LYS A 58 -4.93 -11.69 8.56
N LEU A 59 -5.47 -12.25 7.48
CA LEU A 59 -6.61 -11.66 6.79
C LEU A 59 -7.85 -11.94 7.64
N ILE A 60 -8.52 -10.89 8.09
CA ILE A 60 -9.74 -11.00 8.90
C ILE A 60 -10.93 -11.23 7.96
N ASP A 61 -10.95 -10.49 6.86
CA ASP A 61 -11.91 -10.59 5.77
C ASP A 61 -11.24 -10.13 4.45
N ASP A 62 -12.05 -9.81 3.43
CA ASP A 62 -11.57 -9.36 2.13
C ASP A 62 -10.89 -7.96 2.17
N GLU A 63 -11.18 -7.12 3.16
CA GLU A 63 -10.74 -5.71 3.21
C GLU A 63 -9.75 -5.43 4.36
N ASN A 64 -9.77 -6.26 5.41
CA ASN A 64 -9.06 -6.05 6.65
C ASN A 64 -7.96 -7.10 6.88
N CYS A 65 -6.77 -6.62 7.26
CA CYS A 65 -5.67 -7.46 7.71
C CYS A 65 -5.14 -6.98 9.06
N LYS A 66 -4.65 -7.91 9.87
CA LYS A 66 -4.03 -7.62 11.16
C LYS A 66 -2.66 -8.27 11.25
N TYR A 67 -1.64 -7.46 11.57
CA TYR A 67 -0.34 -7.97 11.98
C TYR A 67 -0.40 -8.31 13.47
N ILE A 68 0.06 -9.50 13.82
CA ILE A 68 0.12 -9.99 15.20
C ILE A 68 1.59 -10.18 15.52
N ASN A 69 2.07 -9.43 16.50
CA ASN A 69 3.47 -9.49 16.94
C ASN A 69 3.85 -10.86 17.45
N CYS A 70 5.15 -11.10 17.42
CA CYS A 70 5.71 -12.19 18.18
C CYS A 70 5.63 -11.96 19.70
N LEU A 71 5.64 -13.07 20.44
CA LEU A 71 5.79 -13.02 21.89
C LEU A 71 7.16 -12.44 22.24
N GLU A 72 7.18 -11.51 23.19
CA GLU A 72 8.38 -10.84 23.66
C GLU A 72 9.47 -11.86 24.06
N GLY A 73 10.71 -11.58 23.66
CA GLY A 73 11.88 -12.41 23.95
C GLY A 73 11.96 -13.74 23.18
N LYS A 74 11.05 -14.02 22.24
CA LYS A 74 11.10 -15.25 21.45
C LYS A 74 11.89 -15.11 20.15
N GLU A 75 11.52 -14.20 19.24
CA GLU A 75 12.32 -13.87 18.04
C GLU A 75 11.99 -12.46 17.48
N LYS A 76 12.46 -12.13 16.27
CA LYS A 76 12.36 -10.81 15.64
C LYS A 76 11.09 -10.64 14.80
N ASN A 77 10.46 -9.49 14.86
CA ASN A 77 9.39 -9.17 13.90
C ASN A 77 9.98 -8.94 12.50
N PHE A 78 9.27 -9.39 11.45
CA PHE A 78 9.67 -9.23 10.05
C PHE A 78 8.64 -8.41 9.28
N ASN A 79 9.08 -7.84 8.16
CA ASN A 79 8.20 -7.13 7.25
C ASN A 79 7.39 -8.14 6.44
N VAL A 80 6.07 -7.96 6.42
CA VAL A 80 5.14 -8.78 5.65
C VAL A 80 4.52 -7.94 4.55
N TYR A 81 4.42 -8.49 3.34
CA TYR A 81 3.78 -7.84 2.21
C TYR A 81 2.38 -8.42 1.96
N VAL A 82 1.41 -7.53 1.84
CA VAL A 82 0.02 -7.84 1.49
C VAL A 82 -0.30 -7.19 0.15
N TYR A 83 -0.85 -7.97 -0.78
CA TYR A 83 -1.18 -7.53 -2.13
C TYR A 83 -2.68 -7.65 -2.39
N ALA A 84 -3.19 -6.67 -3.12
CA ALA A 84 -4.56 -6.70 -3.59
C ALA A 84 -4.74 -7.72 -4.72
N GLU A 85 -5.90 -8.37 -4.79
CA GLU A 85 -6.24 -9.40 -5.78
C GLU A 85 -6.13 -8.90 -7.20
N ASN A 86 -6.74 -7.74 -7.45
CA ASN A 86 -6.83 -7.19 -8.78
C ASN A 86 -5.65 -6.27 -9.05
N SER A 87 -4.95 -6.54 -10.14
CA SER A 87 -4.01 -5.61 -10.75
C SER A 87 -4.74 -4.64 -11.68
N PHE A 88 -4.10 -3.52 -11.94
CA PHE A 88 -4.58 -2.47 -12.82
C PHE A 88 -3.69 -2.39 -14.04
N ASN A 89 -4.33 -2.42 -15.20
CA ASN A 89 -3.67 -2.22 -16.48
C ASN A 89 -3.73 -0.74 -16.86
N LYS A 90 -2.65 -0.24 -17.47
CA LYS A 90 -2.68 1.05 -18.14
C LYS A 90 -3.82 1.09 -19.17
N PRO A 91 -4.67 2.12 -19.18
CA PRO A 91 -5.69 2.29 -20.22
C PRO A 91 -5.04 2.39 -21.62
N LYS A 92 -5.54 1.63 -22.60
CA LYS A 92 -4.99 1.62 -23.98
C LYS A 92 -5.24 2.94 -24.73
N HIS A 93 -6.45 3.50 -24.58
CA HIS A 93 -6.84 4.77 -25.19
C HIS A 93 -7.61 5.59 -24.17
N CYS A 94 -7.05 6.72 -23.75
CA CYS A 94 -7.75 7.64 -22.86
C CYS A 94 -7.62 9.07 -23.36
N PHE A 95 -8.75 9.73 -23.57
CA PHE A 95 -8.81 11.15 -23.95
C PHE A 95 -8.79 12.08 -22.72
N ASN A 96 -8.91 11.51 -21.52
CA ASN A 96 -8.93 12.22 -20.25
C ASN A 96 -7.82 11.68 -19.32
N TYR A 97 -7.59 12.37 -18.21
CA TYR A 97 -6.78 11.82 -17.14
C TYR A 97 -7.48 10.61 -16.52
N SER A 98 -6.71 9.58 -16.20
CA SER A 98 -7.19 8.42 -15.44
C SER A 98 -6.48 8.38 -14.10
N LEU A 99 -7.24 8.21 -13.02
CA LEU A 99 -6.71 8.08 -11.67
C LEU A 99 -7.02 6.68 -11.16
N TYR A 100 -5.97 5.96 -10.74
CA TYR A 100 -6.07 4.79 -9.89
C TYR A 100 -5.70 5.19 -8.49
N TYR A 101 -6.52 4.81 -7.51
CA TYR A 101 -6.38 5.31 -6.16
C TYR A 101 -6.89 4.29 -5.15
N PHE A 102 -6.17 4.11 -4.05
CA PHE A 102 -6.61 3.34 -2.90
C PHE A 102 -6.14 4.00 -1.60
N GLU A 103 -6.89 3.73 -0.53
CA GLU A 103 -6.63 4.17 0.83
C GLU A 103 -6.47 2.94 1.73
N ILE A 104 -5.61 3.04 2.74
CA ILE A 104 -5.55 2.11 3.87
C ILE A 104 -5.67 2.93 5.14
N GLU A 105 -6.42 2.40 6.11
CA GLU A 105 -6.48 2.95 7.46
C GLU A 105 -5.57 2.12 8.35
N CYS A 106 -4.70 2.77 9.11
CA CYS A 106 -3.73 2.10 9.97
C CYS A 106 -4.15 2.20 11.43
N ASN A 107 -4.39 1.04 12.06
CA ASN A 107 -4.75 0.95 13.48
C ASN A 107 -3.70 0.15 14.26
N PHE A 108 -3.33 0.66 15.42
CA PHE A 108 -2.37 -0.01 16.31
C PHE A 108 -3.02 -0.38 17.63
N GLU A 109 -2.62 -1.53 18.17
CA GLU A 109 -2.99 -1.97 19.51
C GLU A 109 -1.73 -2.06 20.36
N GLY A 110 -1.79 -1.56 21.59
CA GLY A 110 -0.68 -1.58 22.55
C GLY A 110 0.18 -0.30 22.57
N GLU A 111 1.05 -0.21 23.57
CA GLU A 111 2.06 0.84 23.67
C GLU A 111 3.23 0.48 22.75
N LEU A 112 3.28 1.13 21.58
CA LEU A 112 4.34 0.94 20.60
C LEU A 112 5.24 2.17 20.55
N ASN A 113 6.54 1.98 20.75
CA ASN A 113 7.52 3.01 20.44
C ASN A 113 7.49 3.30 18.93
N ASN A 114 7.67 4.57 18.55
CA ASN A 114 7.61 4.96 17.13
C ASN A 114 8.67 4.25 16.28
N ASP A 115 9.83 3.93 16.86
CA ASP A 115 10.91 3.21 16.17
C ASP A 115 10.54 1.77 15.79
N GLU A 116 9.53 1.22 16.44
CA GLU A 116 9.07 -0.15 16.22
C GLU A 116 7.97 -0.21 15.16
N LYS A 117 7.29 0.90 14.86
CA LYS A 117 6.19 0.91 13.88
C LYS A 117 6.75 0.96 12.46
N TYR A 118 6.42 -0.05 11.64
CA TYR A 118 6.75 -0.05 10.22
C TYR A 118 5.50 -0.23 9.37
N MET A 119 5.29 0.72 8.46
CA MET A 119 4.30 0.62 7.39
C MET A 119 4.91 1.16 6.10
N SER A 120 4.64 0.47 4.99
CA SER A 120 4.81 1.01 3.66
C SER A 120 3.58 0.75 2.80
N ILE A 121 3.29 1.69 1.90
CA ILE A 121 2.17 1.62 0.96
C ILE A 121 2.68 1.98 -0.42
N GLY A 122 2.18 1.32 -1.46
CA GLY A 122 2.51 1.72 -2.81
C GLY A 122 1.98 0.80 -3.89
N LEU A 123 2.74 0.77 -4.98
CA LEU A 123 2.39 0.10 -6.22
C LEU A 123 3.55 -0.81 -6.64
N LYS A 124 3.26 -2.08 -6.92
CA LYS A 124 4.21 -3.05 -7.46
C LYS A 124 3.91 -3.30 -8.93
N ASN A 125 4.94 -3.28 -9.76
CA ASN A 125 4.84 -3.68 -11.15
C ASN A 125 4.77 -5.21 -11.24
N SER A 126 3.67 -5.76 -11.77
CA SER A 126 3.47 -7.21 -11.82
C SER A 126 4.45 -7.92 -12.76
N SER A 127 4.94 -7.24 -13.80
CA SER A 127 5.87 -7.80 -14.79
C SER A 127 7.33 -7.77 -14.33
N THR A 128 7.75 -6.68 -13.68
CA THR A 128 9.15 -6.50 -13.25
C THR A 128 9.40 -6.80 -11.78
N HIS A 129 8.32 -6.99 -11.01
CA HIS A 129 8.31 -7.11 -9.55
C HIS A 129 8.91 -5.91 -8.79
N LYS A 130 9.26 -4.82 -9.48
CA LYS A 130 9.73 -3.58 -8.85
C LYS A 130 8.57 -2.83 -8.23
N SER A 131 8.83 -2.07 -7.16
CA SER A 131 7.79 -1.31 -6.46
C SER A 131 8.19 0.15 -6.30
N ILE A 132 7.19 1.03 -6.33
CA ILE A 132 7.29 2.39 -5.78
C ILE A 132 6.45 2.43 -4.51
N ARG A 133 7.04 2.86 -3.40
CA ARG A 133 6.38 2.81 -2.09
C ARG A 133 6.77 3.99 -1.20
N PHE A 134 5.82 4.48 -0.43
CA PHE A 134 6.04 5.36 0.70
C PHE A 134 6.31 4.52 1.96
N SER A 135 7.33 4.85 2.72
CA SER A 135 7.66 4.26 4.03
C SER A 135 7.38 5.28 5.13
N ALA A 136 6.38 5.00 5.97
CA ALA A 136 5.99 5.88 7.08
C ALA A 136 7.06 5.95 8.18
N LYS A 137 7.87 4.88 8.36
CA LYS A 137 8.98 4.89 9.33
C LYS A 137 10.10 5.86 8.93
N ASN A 138 10.37 5.94 7.62
CA ASN A 138 11.53 6.67 7.11
C ASN A 138 11.15 8.05 6.56
N ASP A 139 9.86 8.42 6.59
CA ASP A 139 9.32 9.59 5.89
C ASP A 139 9.86 9.71 4.46
N SER A 140 9.89 8.59 3.75
CA SER A 140 10.62 8.49 2.48
C SER A 140 9.86 7.69 1.46
N VAL A 141 9.92 8.15 0.21
CA VAL A 141 9.40 7.41 -0.94
C VAL A 141 10.56 6.72 -1.65
N PHE A 142 10.40 5.42 -1.92
CA PHE A 142 11.36 4.59 -2.63
C PHE A 142 10.85 4.34 -4.05
N ASN A 143 11.70 4.55 -5.05
CA ASN A 143 11.37 4.25 -6.44
C ASN A 143 11.73 2.79 -6.83
N GLU A 144 11.53 2.44 -8.09
CA GLU A 144 11.80 1.11 -8.64
C GLU A 144 13.27 0.66 -8.57
N LYS A 145 14.21 1.61 -8.38
CA LYS A 145 15.64 1.36 -8.17
C LYS A 145 16.04 1.35 -6.70
N ASN A 146 15.05 1.44 -5.79
CA ASN A 146 15.24 1.60 -4.35
C ASN A 146 15.98 2.89 -3.96
N GLU A 147 15.96 3.91 -4.82
CA GLU A 147 16.42 5.26 -4.48
C GLU A 147 15.34 5.93 -3.62
N SER A 148 15.76 6.58 -2.52
CA SER A 148 14.85 7.19 -1.55
C SER A 148 14.79 8.72 -1.68
N PHE A 149 13.58 9.26 -1.62
CA PHE A 149 13.30 10.69 -1.57
C PHE A 149 12.66 11.01 -0.23
N LYS A 150 13.33 11.82 0.59
CA LYS A 150 12.82 12.22 1.90
C LYS A 150 11.68 13.22 1.71
N LEU A 151 10.60 13.02 2.46
CA LEU A 151 9.48 13.94 2.57
C LEU A 151 9.67 14.84 3.79
N ASP A 152 8.97 15.97 3.82
CA ASP A 152 8.89 16.78 5.04
C ASP A 152 8.30 15.92 6.16
N ASN A 153 8.96 15.88 7.32
CA ASN A 153 8.72 14.93 8.41
C ASN A 153 7.22 14.64 8.61
N THR A 154 6.81 13.39 8.38
CA THR A 154 5.43 12.94 8.56
C THR A 154 5.33 12.22 9.90
N SER A 155 4.72 12.85 10.90
CA SER A 155 4.28 12.09 12.07
C SER A 155 3.07 11.24 11.67
N TRP A 156 3.03 9.98 12.11
CA TRP A 156 1.86 9.13 11.89
C TRP A 156 1.35 8.48 13.16
N ASN A 157 0.03 8.36 13.26
CA ASN A 157 -0.71 7.93 14.45
C ASN A 157 -1.72 6.82 14.12
N SER A 158 -2.29 6.20 15.15
CA SER A 158 -3.41 5.27 14.96
C SER A 158 -4.59 6.01 14.33
N ASN A 159 -5.33 5.32 13.48
CA ASN A 159 -6.43 5.81 12.64
C ASN A 159 -5.99 6.77 11.52
N ASP A 160 -4.69 6.94 11.27
CA ASP A 160 -4.24 7.67 10.09
C ASP A 160 -4.60 6.91 8.81
N ILE A 161 -5.05 7.65 7.81
CA ILE A 161 -5.41 7.13 6.49
C ILE A 161 -4.31 7.49 5.52
N PHE A 162 -3.67 6.47 4.94
CA PHE A 162 -2.68 6.62 3.89
C PHE A 162 -3.28 6.25 2.55
N GLY A 163 -2.95 7.03 1.52
CA GLY A 163 -3.42 6.74 0.18
C GLY A 163 -2.30 6.81 -0.84
N CYS A 164 -2.46 6.04 -1.90
CA CYS A 164 -1.56 6.01 -3.03
C CYS A 164 -2.37 6.18 -4.32
N GLY A 165 -1.97 7.17 -5.12
CA GLY A 165 -2.64 7.51 -6.37
C GLY A 165 -1.68 7.47 -7.55
N LEU A 166 -2.13 6.92 -8.67
CA LEU A 166 -1.44 6.90 -9.94
C LEU A 166 -2.28 7.59 -11.01
N VAL A 167 -1.70 8.60 -11.64
CA VAL A 167 -2.35 9.39 -12.68
C VAL A 167 -1.74 9.07 -14.02
N TYR A 168 -2.58 8.66 -14.97
CA TYR A 168 -2.23 8.56 -16.39
C TYR A 168 -2.76 9.79 -17.13
N PRO A 169 -1.89 10.53 -17.84
CA PRO A 169 -2.33 11.60 -18.72
C PRO A 169 -3.06 11.05 -19.95
N PRO A 170 -3.86 11.88 -20.63
CA PRO A 170 -4.45 11.54 -21.92
C PRO A 170 -3.41 11.05 -22.94
N THR A 171 -3.78 10.09 -23.78
CA THR A 171 -2.88 9.51 -24.81
C THR A 171 -2.40 10.54 -25.83
N ASN A 172 -3.18 11.60 -26.08
CA ASN A 172 -2.80 12.70 -26.98
C ASN A 172 -1.82 13.71 -26.35
N LYS A 173 -1.54 13.61 -25.05
CA LYS A 173 -0.55 14.45 -24.35
C LYS A 173 0.77 13.71 -24.21
N LEU A 174 1.49 13.59 -25.32
CA LEU A 174 2.73 12.80 -25.41
C LEU A 174 3.85 13.31 -24.49
N ASP A 175 3.84 14.60 -24.14
CA ASP A 175 4.87 15.23 -23.29
C ASP A 175 4.59 15.04 -21.79
N GLU A 176 3.39 14.59 -21.42
CA GLU A 176 3.04 14.32 -20.04
C GLU A 176 3.30 12.85 -19.71
N TYR A 177 4.00 12.61 -18.60
CA TYR A 177 4.26 11.27 -18.09
C TYR A 177 3.28 10.93 -16.97
N PRO A 178 2.95 9.65 -16.78
CA PRO A 178 2.22 9.26 -15.60
C PRO A 178 3.04 9.55 -14.34
N TYR A 179 2.35 9.89 -13.26
CA TYR A 179 2.94 10.24 -11.99
C TYR A 179 2.19 9.60 -10.84
N LEU A 180 2.90 9.41 -9.73
CA LEU A 180 2.39 8.77 -8.54
C LEU A 180 2.45 9.76 -7.38
N PHE A 181 1.39 9.85 -6.60
CA PHE A 181 1.34 10.68 -5.41
C PHE A 181 0.90 9.87 -4.19
N PHE A 182 1.31 10.35 -3.01
CA PHE A 182 0.93 9.79 -1.73
C PHE A 182 0.16 10.83 -0.93
N ILE A 183 -0.82 10.35 -0.17
CA ILE A 183 -1.58 11.17 0.76
C ILE A 183 -1.54 10.60 2.17
N GLN A 184 -1.69 11.47 3.15
CA GLN A 184 -1.99 11.15 4.54
C GLN A 184 -3.15 12.05 4.98
N ASN A 185 -4.22 11.47 5.51
CA ASN A 185 -5.39 12.19 6.01
C ASN A 185 -5.90 13.26 5.02
N GLY A 186 -6.09 12.84 3.75
CA GLY A 186 -6.59 13.71 2.69
C GLY A 186 -5.61 14.77 2.17
N LYS A 187 -4.40 14.90 2.73
CA LYS A 187 -3.36 15.85 2.29
C LYS A 187 -2.26 15.12 1.54
N GLN A 188 -1.84 15.69 0.41
CA GLN A 188 -0.72 15.15 -0.37
C GLN A 188 0.58 15.35 0.40
N ILE A 189 1.31 14.26 0.64
CA ILE A 189 2.59 14.25 1.36
C ILE A 189 3.79 14.03 0.44
N GLY A 190 3.57 13.54 -0.78
CA GLY A 190 4.65 13.34 -1.75
C GLY A 190 4.13 13.12 -3.16
N CYS A 191 4.99 13.42 -4.14
CA CYS A 191 4.76 13.11 -5.55
C CYS A 191 6.06 12.64 -6.18
N ILE A 192 6.04 11.49 -6.84
CA ILE A 192 7.11 11.03 -7.71
C ILE A 192 6.66 11.20 -9.15
N ALA A 193 7.40 12.03 -9.88
CA ALA A 193 7.20 12.20 -11.31
C ALA A 193 8.11 11.25 -12.12
N LYS A 194 7.50 10.65 -13.14
CA LYS A 194 8.09 10.03 -14.35
C LYS A 194 8.58 8.58 -14.22
N GLY A 195 7.76 7.67 -14.76
CA GLY A 195 8.11 6.28 -15.05
C GLY A 195 7.15 5.66 -16.08
N GLN A 196 7.57 4.57 -16.74
CA GLN A 196 6.68 3.79 -17.61
C GLN A 196 5.92 2.75 -16.76
N PHE A 197 4.72 3.12 -16.34
CA PHE A 197 3.84 2.26 -15.53
C PHE A 197 2.89 1.47 -16.43
N GLN A 198 3.04 0.15 -16.53
CA GLN A 198 2.23 -0.69 -17.44
C GLN A 198 1.24 -1.63 -16.71
N PHE A 199 1.73 -2.35 -15.70
CA PHE A 199 0.97 -3.32 -14.92
C PHE A 199 1.23 -3.08 -13.46
N ILE A 200 0.21 -2.75 -12.66
CA ILE A 200 0.43 -2.34 -11.28
C ILE A 200 -0.55 -3.03 -10.34
N GLN A 201 -0.04 -3.50 -9.21
CA GLN A 201 -0.80 -4.07 -8.11
C GLN A 201 -0.59 -3.22 -6.86
N ALA A 202 -1.66 -2.96 -6.10
CA ALA A 202 -1.56 -2.30 -4.81
C ALA A 202 -0.79 -3.20 -3.83
N ILE A 203 0.14 -2.61 -3.09
CA ILE A 203 0.93 -3.27 -2.06
C ILE A 203 0.86 -2.46 -0.77
N CYS A 204 0.66 -3.17 0.33
CA CYS A 204 0.90 -2.68 1.67
C CYS A 204 1.94 -3.60 2.32
N SER A 205 2.85 -3.04 3.10
CA SER A 205 3.71 -3.83 3.98
C SER A 205 3.61 -3.32 5.40
N THR A 206 3.56 -4.24 6.34
CA THR A 206 3.61 -3.91 7.77
C THR A 206 4.62 -4.81 8.45
N GLY A 207 5.25 -4.30 9.49
CA GLY A 207 6.17 -5.04 10.33
C GLY A 207 6.39 -4.28 11.62
N MET A 208 7.00 -4.95 12.58
CA MET A 208 7.61 -4.27 13.72
C MET A 208 9.11 -4.55 13.76
N LEU A 209 9.89 -3.63 14.32
CA LEU A 209 11.31 -3.87 14.58
C LEU A 209 11.49 -3.76 16.09
N LEU A 210 11.66 -4.91 16.77
CA LEU A 210 12.12 -4.92 18.16
C LEU A 210 13.65 -4.85 18.11
N ASN A 211 14.24 -3.85 18.77
CA ASN A 211 15.69 -3.73 18.95
C ASN A 211 16.18 -4.63 20.08
#